data_AF-A0A813T1S6-F1
#
_entry.id   AF-A0A813T1S6-F1
#
_cell.length_a   1.000
_cell.length_b   1.000
_cell.length_c   1.000
_cell.angle_alpha   90.00
_cell.angle_beta   90.00
_cell.angle_gamma   90.00
#
_symmetry.space_group_name_H-M   'P 1'
#
loop_
_entity.id
_entity.type
_entity.pdbx_description
1 polymer ?
#
loop_
_entity_poly.entity_id
_entity_poly.type
_entity_poly.pdbx_seq_one_letter_code
_entity_poly.pdbx_strand_id
1 'polypeptide(L)'
;MMDDLKKGIQACVVCKENQLVGKLDHPAKCLKVKGFIGLLLIVEFFTKFPYAVLIKSKTALEISEHLWQFFCLFDPAKEILSDQGTEFVNEVLDSMINKI
;
A
#
# COMPACT_ATOMS: atom_id res chain seq x y z
N MET A 1 7.93 20.93 6.74
CA MET A 1 6.89 19.86 6.67
C MET A 1 6.00 19.99 5.43
N MET A 2 5.14 21.01 5.30
CA MET A 2 4.32 21.16 4.08
C MET A 2 5.17 21.42 2.82
N ASP A 3 6.25 22.18 2.93
CA ASP A 3 7.13 22.46 1.79
C ASP A 3 7.94 21.23 1.37
N ASP A 4 8.33 20.38 2.31
CA ASP A 4 9.01 19.11 2.03
C ASP A 4 8.05 18.11 1.38
N LEU A 5 6.80 18.08 1.83
CA LEU A 5 5.74 17.31 1.19
C LEU A 5 5.51 17.77 -0.25
N LYS A 6 5.40 19.09 -0.47
CA LYS A 6 5.27 19.67 -1.82
C LYS A 6 6.46 19.29 -2.70
N LYS A 7 7.70 19.38 -2.19
CA LYS A 7 8.91 18.96 -2.90
C LYS A 7 8.87 17.47 -3.26
N GLY A 8 8.46 16.60 -2.33
CA GLY A 8 8.33 15.17 -2.58
C GLY A 8 7.28 14.84 -3.65
N ILE A 9 6.11 15.46 -3.58
CA ILE A 9 5.05 15.31 -4.58
C ILE A 9 5.51 15.86 -5.95
N GLN A 10 6.24 16.97 -5.95
CA GLN A 10 6.86 17.54 -7.16
C GLN A 10 8.06 16.73 -7.67
N ALA A 11 8.63 15.80 -6.91
CA ALA A 11 9.68 14.91 -7.41
C ALA A 11 9.07 13.64 -8.03
N CYS A 12 7.93 13.17 -7.52
CA CYS A 12 7.29 11.94 -7.98
C CYS A 12 6.60 12.10 -9.34
N VAL A 13 6.98 11.26 -10.32
CA VAL A 13 6.41 11.23 -11.68
C VAL A 13 4.90 10.95 -11.65
N VAL A 14 4.49 9.91 -10.90
CA VAL A 14 3.08 9.54 -10.74
C VAL A 14 2.27 10.70 -10.16
N CYS A 15 2.81 11.41 -9.18
CA CYS A 15 2.13 12.55 -8.55
C CYS A 15 1.98 13.73 -9.52
N LYS A 16 2.97 13.99 -10.38
CA LYS A 16 2.90 15.03 -11.43
C LYS A 16 1.84 14.70 -12.46
N GLU A 17 1.85 13.47 -12.98
CA GLU A 17 0.88 13.00 -13.98
C GLU A 17 -0.58 13.11 -13.49
N ASN A 18 -0.77 12.98 -12.17
CA ASN A 18 -2.09 13.05 -11.53
C ASN A 18 -2.43 14.44 -10.95
N GLN A 19 -1.53 15.42 -11.09
CA GLN A 19 -1.65 16.80 -10.63
C GLN A 19 -2.03 16.90 -9.14
N LEU A 20 -1.40 16.07 -8.30
CA LEU A 20 -1.81 15.90 -6.90
C LEU A 20 -1.59 17.16 -6.05
N VAL A 21 -0.59 18.00 -6.38
CA VAL A 21 -0.28 19.25 -5.64
C VAL A 21 -1.49 20.19 -5.59
N GLY A 22 -2.27 20.28 -6.67
CA GLY A 22 -3.46 21.14 -6.75
C GLY A 22 -4.75 20.52 -6.22
N LYS A 23 -4.69 19.30 -5.66
CA LYS A 23 -5.85 18.58 -5.11
C LYS A 23 -5.72 18.29 -3.61
N LEU A 24 -4.66 18.81 -2.97
CA LEU A 24 -4.35 18.62 -1.55
C LEU A 24 -5.33 19.33 -0.59
N ASP A 25 -6.18 20.22 -1.12
CA ASP A 25 -6.90 21.23 -0.34
C ASP A 25 -8.07 20.68 0.50
N HIS A 26 -8.38 19.38 0.40
CA HIS A 26 -9.47 18.78 1.17
C HIS A 26 -9.04 17.43 1.80
N PRO A 27 -9.02 17.32 3.14
CA PRO A 27 -8.44 16.16 3.84
C PRO A 27 -9.17 14.83 3.58
N ALA A 28 -10.42 14.87 3.13
CA ALA A 28 -11.23 13.67 2.84
C ALA A 28 -11.48 13.41 1.34
N LYS A 29 -10.77 14.10 0.42
CA LYS A 29 -11.04 13.92 -1.01
C LYS A 29 -10.37 12.64 -1.52
N CYS A 30 -11.17 11.70 -2.00
CA CYS A 30 -10.66 10.50 -2.66
C CYS A 30 -9.92 10.90 -3.95
N LEU A 31 -8.62 10.66 -3.99
CA LEU A 31 -7.77 10.96 -5.14
C LEU A 31 -7.72 9.73 -6.05
N LYS A 32 -8.21 9.87 -7.29
CA LYS A 32 -8.01 8.86 -8.32
C LYS A 32 -6.63 9.06 -8.95
N VAL A 33 -5.79 8.03 -8.85
CA VAL A 33 -4.46 7.99 -9.46
C VAL A 33 -4.53 7.09 -10.69
N LYS A 34 -4.18 7.62 -11.87
CA LYS A 34 -4.17 6.86 -13.13
C LYS A 34 -3.27 5.64 -13.02
N GLY A 35 -3.78 4.51 -13.52
CA GLY A 35 -3.05 3.23 -13.54
C GLY A 35 -3.11 2.44 -12.23
N PHE A 36 -3.76 2.96 -11.19
CA PHE A 36 -3.94 2.29 -9.91
C PHE A 36 -5.43 2.18 -9.57
N ILE A 37 -5.81 1.09 -8.93
CA ILE A 37 -7.19 0.79 -8.57
C ILE A 37 -7.45 0.88 -7.08
N GLY A 38 -6.40 0.95 -6.27
CA GLY A 38 -6.51 1.00 -4.81
C GLY A 38 -5.19 1.28 -4.10
N LEU A 39 -5.27 1.23 -2.78
CA LEU A 39 -4.15 1.35 -1.86
C LEU A 39 -4.15 0.11 -0.97
N LEU A 40 -3.03 -0.60 -0.91
CA LEU A 40 -2.77 -1.61 0.12
C LEU A 40 -2.13 -0.89 1.30
N LEU A 41 -2.79 -0.95 2.45
CA LEU A 41 -2.31 -0.38 3.71
C LEU A 41 -2.04 -1.53 4.68
N ILE A 42 -0.78 -1.65 5.10
CA ILE A 42 -0.33 -2.57 6.15
C ILE A 42 0.05 -1.71 7.35
N VAL A 43 -0.45 -2.08 8.53
CA VAL A 43 -0.10 -1.38 9.78
C VAL A 43 0.54 -2.40 10.71
N GLU A 44 1.83 -2.20 11.00
CA GLU A 44 2.51 -3.01 12.01
C GLU A 44 1.91 -2.68 13.39
N PHE A 45 1.41 -3.69 14.09
CA PHE A 45 0.56 -3.49 15.24
C PHE A 45 1.29 -2.90 16.45
N PHE A 46 2.55 -3.24 16.69
CA PHE A 46 3.27 -2.81 17.89
C PHE A 46 3.67 -1.33 17.81
N THR A 47 4.35 -0.95 16.74
CA THR A 47 4.86 0.42 16.50
C THR A 47 3.83 1.35 15.87
N LYS A 48 2.71 0.79 15.36
CA LYS A 48 1.72 1.50 14.54
C LYS A 48 2.32 2.08 13.26
N PHE A 49 3.41 1.48 12.76
CA PHE A 49 4.07 1.93 11.54
C PHE A 49 3.15 1.69 10.32
N PRO A 50 2.79 2.75 9.56
CA PRO A 50 1.98 2.60 8.36
C PRO A 50 2.87 2.33 7.13
N TYR A 51 2.61 1.23 6.43
CA TYR A 51 3.19 0.93 5.14
C TYR A 51 2.10 0.96 4.07
N ALA A 52 2.20 1.90 3.14
CA ALA A 52 1.16 2.16 2.15
C ALA A 52 1.72 2.08 0.74
N VAL A 53 1.11 1.25 -0.11
CA VAL A 53 1.51 1.06 -1.51
C VAL A 53 0.30 1.12 -2.43
N LEU A 54 0.46 1.77 -3.59
CA LEU A 54 -0.59 1.82 -4.61
C LEU A 54 -0.58 0.51 -5.42
N ILE A 55 -1.76 -0.07 -5.63
CA ILE A 55 -1.93 -1.34 -6.34
C ILE A 55 -2.60 -1.13 -7.70
N LYS A 56 -2.13 -1.88 -8.69
CA LYS A 56 -2.65 -1.87 -10.07
C LYS A 56 -3.75 -2.91 -10.27
N SER A 57 -3.72 -3.99 -9.50
CA SER A 57 -4.71 -5.06 -9.47
C SER A 57 -4.98 -5.53 -8.03
N LYS A 58 -6.04 -6.34 -7.85
CA LYS A 58 -6.35 -7.03 -6.58
C LYS A 58 -5.95 -8.50 -6.64
N THR A 59 -5.01 -8.86 -7.51
CA THR A 59 -4.60 -10.25 -7.67
C THR A 59 -3.81 -10.71 -6.45
N ALA A 60 -4.01 -11.96 -6.04
CA ALA A 60 -3.28 -12.56 -4.92
C ALA A 60 -1.76 -12.44 -5.08
N LEU A 61 -1.26 -12.57 -6.32
CA LEU A 61 0.16 -12.45 -6.63
C LEU A 61 0.71 -11.06 -6.26
N GLU A 62 0.09 -9.99 -6.76
CA GLU A 62 0.54 -8.62 -6.46
C GLU A 62 0.50 -8.31 -4.96
N ILE A 63 -0.54 -8.78 -4.26
CA ILE A 63 -0.65 -8.62 -2.80
C ILE A 63 0.44 -9.39 -2.06
N SER A 64 0.72 -10.63 -2.48
CA SER A 64 1.79 -11.46 -1.89
C SER A 64 3.18 -10.85 -2.11
N GLU A 65 3.45 -10.25 -3.28
CA GLU A 65 4.71 -9.56 -3.56
C GLU A 65 4.91 -8.35 -2.65
N HIS A 66 3.86 -7.56 -2.41
CA HIS A 66 3.93 -6.41 -1.50
C HIS A 66 4.09 -6.82 -0.04
N LEU A 67 3.43 -7.90 0.40
CA LEU A 67 3.61 -8.46 1.74
C LEU A 67 5.03 -9.01 1.93
N TRP A 68 5.58 -9.70 0.93
CA TRP A 68 6.96 -10.16 0.94
C TRP A 68 7.95 -9.00 1.08
N GLN A 69 7.77 -7.92 0.31
CA GLN A 69 8.59 -6.70 0.44
C GLN A 69 8.50 -6.10 1.85
N PHE A 70 7.31 -6.07 2.43
CA PHE A 70 7.11 -5.60 3.81
C PHE A 70 7.86 -6.48 4.82
N PHE A 71 7.77 -7.82 4.71
CA PHE A 71 8.51 -8.74 5.57
C PHE A 71 10.02 -8.62 5.41
N CYS A 72 10.53 -8.38 4.19
CA CYS A 72 11.96 -8.12 3.98
C CYS A 72 12.44 -6.80 4.62
N LEU A 73 11.57 -5.80 4.77
CA LEU A 73 11.91 -4.53 5.42
C LEU A 73 11.92 -4.64 6.94
N PHE A 74 11.02 -5.47 7.47
CA PHE A 74 10.86 -5.72 8.90
C PHE A 74 11.27 -7.16 9.21
N ASP A 75 10.31 -7.97 9.63
CA ASP A 75 10.41 -9.40 9.86
C ASP A 75 9.03 -9.99 9.53
N PRO A 76 8.90 -11.30 9.27
CA PRO A 76 7.60 -11.92 9.07
C PRO A 76 6.66 -11.68 10.25
N ALA A 77 5.42 -11.32 9.93
CA ALA A 77 4.39 -11.15 10.96
C ALA A 77 4.02 -12.51 11.55
N LYS A 78 3.96 -12.60 12.88
CA LYS A 78 3.46 -13.80 13.57
C LYS A 78 1.99 -14.09 13.23
N GLU A 79 1.19 -13.02 13.12
CA GLU A 79 -0.23 -13.08 12.82
C GLU A 79 -0.58 -11.92 11.90
N ILE A 80 -1.43 -12.18 10.89
CA ILE A 80 -1.96 -11.17 9.98
C ILE A 80 -3.47 -11.11 10.17
N LEU A 81 -3.97 -9.92 10.48
CA LEU A 81 -5.40 -9.65 10.56
C LEU A 81 -5.82 -8.87 9.32
N SER A 82 -6.63 -9.50 8.47
CA SER A 82 -7.21 -8.91 7.27
C SER A 82 -8.72 -9.16 7.22
N ASP A 83 -9.42 -8.50 6.30
CA ASP A 83 -10.82 -8.82 6.03
C ASP A 83 -10.95 -10.11 5.21
N GLN A 84 -12.18 -10.56 4.97
CA GLN A 84 -12.45 -11.77 4.17
C GLN A 84 -12.46 -11.49 2.66
N GLY A 85 -11.69 -10.51 2.20
CA GLY A 85 -11.51 -10.22 0.78
C GLY A 85 -10.86 -11.37 0.03
N THR A 86 -11.26 -11.59 -1.23
CA THR A 86 -10.70 -12.64 -2.09
C THR A 86 -9.18 -12.48 -2.33
N GLU A 87 -8.71 -11.23 -2.24
CA GLU A 87 -7.30 -10.85 -2.30
C GLU A 87 -6.48 -11.38 -1.10
N PHE A 88 -7.14 -11.66 0.04
CA PHE A 88 -6.51 -12.15 1.26
C PHE A 88 -6.88 -13.60 1.60
N VAL A 89 -7.98 -14.11 1.06
CA VAL A 89 -8.43 -15.49 1.25
C VAL A 89 -8.17 -16.29 -0.03
N ASN A 90 -6.92 -16.73 -0.22
CA ASN A 90 -6.51 -17.53 -1.38
C ASN A 90 -5.29 -18.41 -1.09
N GLU A 91 -5.14 -19.48 -1.89
CA GLU A 91 -4.08 -20.48 -1.73
C GLU A 91 -2.66 -19.92 -1.89
N VAL A 92 -2.48 -18.87 -2.68
CA VAL A 92 -1.16 -18.25 -2.89
C VAL A 92 -0.69 -17.59 -1.60
N LEU A 93 -1.58 -16.80 -0.97
CA LEU A 93 -1.27 -16.13 0.27
C LEU A 93 -1.14 -17.12 1.43
N ASP A 94 -2.03 -18.10 1.51
CA ASP A 94 -1.92 -19.18 2.49
C ASP A 94 -0.60 -19.95 2.33
N SER A 95 -0.19 -20.24 1.10
CA SER A 95 1.10 -20.92 0.86
C SER A 95 2.28 -20.06 1.27
N MET A 96 2.22 -18.74 1.01
CA MET A 96 3.27 -17.81 1.43
C MET A 96 3.38 -17.75 2.95
N ILE A 97 2.27 -17.54 3.66
CA ILE A 97 2.25 -17.37 5.12
C ILE A 97 2.70 -18.67 5.81
N ASN A 98 2.28 -19.83 5.33
CA ASN A 98 2.61 -21.11 5.97
C ASN A 98 4.05 -21.61 5.68
N LYS A 99 4.79 -20.96 4.78
CA LYS A 99 6.17 -21.33 4.41
C LYS A 99 7.24 -20.47 5.07
N ILE A 100 6.82 -19.40 5.74
CA ILE A 100 7.68 -18.45 6.45
C ILE A 100 7.68 -18.83 7.93
#